data_AF-A0A812MZU4-F1
#
_entry.id   AF-A0A812MZU4-F1
#
_cell.length_a   1.000
_cell.length_b   1.000
_cell.length_c   1.000
_cell.angle_alpha   90.00
_cell.angle_beta   90.00
_cell.angle_gamma   90.00
#
_symmetry.space_group_name_H-M   'P 1'
#
loop_
_entity.id
_entity.type
_entity.pdbx_description
1 polymer ?
#
loop_
_entity_poly.entity_id
_entity_poly.type
_entity_poly.pdbx_seq_one_letter_code
_entity_poly.pdbx_strand_id
1 'polypeptide(L)'
;MLLSQDGWEKIKNEGIKVLEEFLDTGHIRSTVPQNTDPKKPRNVFSKANYADLYTTVYNMCTQRTPNNWSEQLYRRYGEAMSDYVQRQVLPALKDKTDIPLMKELLHRWVNHKIYVKWMDRFFTYLDRYYVKLQSVEPLHNRGYSIFNQQVFSSVIKDTRSALLKVINQERQGEHIDQDLVKGVIEIFIDLGLNSSNLYNTEFEEAFLPATSSYFVRQASGWLSEDSFPEYLRKAEAAAQLKH
;
A
#
# COMPACT_ATOMS: atom_id res chain seq x y z
N MET A 1 11.10 35.97 -10.32
CA MET A 1 10.62 35.81 -8.94
C MET A 1 9.12 35.56 -9.02
N LEU A 2 8.73 34.33 -9.39
CA LEU A 2 7.33 33.89 -9.46
C LEU A 2 7.05 33.15 -8.15
N LEU A 3 6.05 33.66 -7.43
CA LEU A 3 5.84 33.51 -6.00
C LEU A 3 5.24 32.12 -5.70
N SER A 4 5.42 31.61 -4.49
CA SER A 4 5.20 30.21 -4.07
C SER A 4 3.92 29.50 -4.49
N GLN A 5 2.86 30.25 -4.80
CA GLN A 5 1.62 29.70 -5.34
C GLN A 5 1.84 29.13 -6.75
N ASP A 6 2.60 29.82 -7.60
CA ASP A 6 2.90 29.37 -8.97
C ASP A 6 3.75 28.09 -8.95
N GLY A 7 4.72 28.01 -8.03
CA GLY A 7 5.57 26.83 -7.86
C GLY A 7 4.77 25.60 -7.41
N TRP A 8 3.84 25.78 -6.46
CA TRP A 8 2.96 24.70 -6.05
C TRP A 8 1.96 24.30 -7.13
N GLU A 9 1.33 25.25 -7.80
CA GLU A 9 0.40 24.94 -8.89
C GLU A 9 1.11 24.19 -10.01
N LYS A 10 2.36 24.53 -10.31
CA LYS A 10 3.20 23.74 -11.21
C LYS A 10 3.39 22.31 -10.71
N ILE A 11 3.85 22.12 -9.48
CA ILE A 11 4.06 20.78 -8.91
C ILE A 11 2.76 19.97 -8.92
N LYS A 12 1.64 20.61 -8.58
CA LYS A 12 0.31 20.00 -8.55
C LYS A 12 -0.15 19.59 -9.95
N ASN A 13 -0.06 20.47 -10.93
CA ASN A 13 -0.64 20.23 -12.26
C ASN A 13 0.28 19.41 -13.18
N GLU A 14 1.59 19.56 -13.05
CA GLU A 14 2.57 18.86 -13.90
C GLU A 14 3.16 17.61 -13.25
N GLY A 15 3.13 17.50 -11.92
CA GLY A 15 3.60 16.33 -11.17
C GLY A 15 2.44 15.51 -10.61
N ILE A 16 1.77 16.04 -9.59
CA ILE A 16 0.79 15.29 -8.78
C ILE A 16 -0.39 14.78 -9.63
N LYS A 17 -1.09 15.65 -10.35
CA LYS A 17 -2.25 15.24 -11.17
C LYS A 17 -1.88 14.27 -12.29
N VAL A 18 -0.70 14.43 -12.89
CA VAL A 18 -0.19 13.52 -13.93
C VAL A 18 0.06 12.14 -13.35
N LEU A 19 0.62 12.09 -12.15
CA LEU A 19 0.83 10.86 -11.43
C LEU A 19 -0.51 10.21 -11.04
N GLU A 20 -1.45 10.98 -10.48
CA GLU A 20 -2.80 10.47 -10.14
C GLU A 20 -3.51 9.90 -11.37
N GLU A 21 -3.48 10.60 -12.53
CA GLU A 21 -4.05 10.11 -13.79
C GLU A 21 -3.39 8.77 -14.23
N PHE A 22 -2.07 8.67 -14.12
CA PHE A 22 -1.36 7.42 -14.41
C PHE A 22 -1.76 6.29 -13.46
N LEU A 23 -1.94 6.57 -12.17
CA LEU A 23 -2.34 5.57 -11.19
C LEU A 23 -3.78 5.06 -11.43
N ASP A 24 -4.68 5.94 -11.84
CA ASP A 24 -6.09 5.60 -12.05
C ASP A 24 -6.34 4.94 -13.42
N THR A 25 -5.65 5.39 -14.47
CA THR A 25 -5.97 5.00 -15.86
C THR A 25 -4.83 4.25 -16.57
N GLY A 26 -3.63 4.27 -16.00
CA GLY A 26 -2.42 3.81 -16.68
C GLY A 26 -1.99 4.69 -17.86
N HIS A 27 -2.65 5.84 -18.08
CA HIS A 27 -2.33 6.78 -19.14
C HIS A 27 -0.95 7.41 -18.93
N ILE A 28 -0.19 7.54 -20.01
CA ILE A 28 1.10 8.22 -20.03
C ILE A 28 1.07 9.17 -21.22
N ARG A 29 1.48 10.43 -21.00
CA ARG A 29 1.58 11.45 -22.05
C ARG A 29 2.50 10.96 -23.17
N SER A 30 2.06 11.10 -24.42
CA SER A 30 2.80 10.69 -25.62
C SER A 30 4.19 11.33 -25.76
N THR A 31 4.40 12.47 -25.12
CA THR A 31 5.67 13.20 -25.08
C THR A 31 6.71 12.57 -24.15
N VAL A 32 6.35 11.57 -23.33
CA VAL A 32 7.27 10.92 -22.39
C VAL A 32 7.97 9.74 -23.08
N PRO A 33 9.31 9.82 -23.31
CA PRO A 33 10.04 8.73 -23.94
C PRO A 33 9.98 7.45 -23.10
N GLN A 34 9.61 6.34 -23.73
CA GLN A 34 9.52 5.04 -23.07
C GLN A 34 10.84 4.26 -23.18
N ASN A 35 11.00 3.29 -22.28
CA ASN A 35 12.13 2.37 -22.34
C ASN A 35 11.98 1.46 -23.56
N THR A 36 13.09 1.18 -24.25
CA THR A 36 13.14 0.25 -25.39
C THR A 36 13.06 -1.21 -24.95
N ASP A 37 13.40 -1.49 -23.70
CA ASP A 37 13.32 -2.82 -23.09
C ASP A 37 11.94 -3.01 -22.43
N PRO A 38 11.11 -3.96 -22.92
CA PRO A 38 9.77 -4.20 -22.37
C PRO A 38 9.80 -4.74 -20.93
N LYS A 39 10.94 -5.22 -20.43
CA LYS A 39 11.09 -5.67 -19.03
C LYS A 39 11.25 -4.50 -18.05
N LYS A 40 11.51 -3.28 -18.55
CA LYS A 40 11.67 -2.10 -17.69
C LYS A 40 10.31 -1.46 -17.41
N PRO A 41 10.13 -0.87 -16.20
CA PRO A 41 8.89 -0.16 -15.88
C PRO A 41 8.65 1.00 -16.84
N ARG A 42 7.37 1.30 -17.12
CA ARG A 42 7.00 2.44 -17.97
C ARG A 42 7.42 3.75 -17.32
N ASN A 43 7.90 4.69 -18.14
CA ASN A 43 8.28 6.01 -17.67
C ASN A 43 7.03 6.88 -17.55
N VAL A 44 6.69 7.31 -16.34
CA VAL A 44 5.58 8.24 -16.08
C VAL A 44 6.00 9.67 -16.40
N PHE A 45 7.26 10.01 -16.10
CA PHE A 45 7.84 11.34 -16.30
C PHE A 45 9.07 11.27 -17.19
N SER A 46 9.26 12.29 -18.05
CA SER A 46 10.51 12.46 -18.78
C SER A 46 11.61 12.95 -17.84
N LYS A 47 12.88 12.73 -18.18
CA LYS A 47 14.01 13.22 -17.37
C LYS A 47 13.97 14.74 -17.21
N ALA A 48 13.58 15.46 -18.27
CA ALA A 48 13.48 16.92 -18.26
C ALA A 48 12.36 17.39 -17.32
N ASN A 49 11.18 16.80 -17.41
CA ASN A 49 10.05 17.18 -16.56
C ASN A 49 10.28 16.81 -15.09
N TYR A 50 10.89 15.65 -14.82
CA TYR A 50 11.33 15.29 -13.47
C TYR A 50 12.35 16.30 -12.91
N ALA A 51 13.37 16.67 -13.68
CA ALA A 51 14.38 17.63 -13.25
C ALA A 51 13.76 19.00 -12.93
N ASP A 52 12.83 19.47 -13.76
CA ASP A 52 12.15 20.74 -13.58
C ASP A 52 11.25 20.76 -12.32
N LEU A 53 10.50 19.68 -12.06
CA LEU A 53 9.72 19.51 -10.83
C LEU A 53 10.62 19.50 -9.58
N TYR A 54 11.71 18.72 -9.62
CA TYR A 54 12.68 18.65 -8.53
C TYR A 54 13.33 20.01 -8.27
N THR A 55 13.76 20.71 -9.32
CA THR A 55 14.35 22.06 -9.20
C THR A 55 13.35 23.07 -8.67
N THR A 56 12.07 22.95 -9.03
CA THR A 56 11.00 23.79 -8.47
C THR A 56 10.89 23.60 -6.96
N VAL A 57 10.81 22.35 -6.48
CA VAL A 57 10.77 22.04 -5.04
C VAL A 57 12.04 22.53 -4.34
N TYR A 58 13.22 22.26 -4.91
CA TYR A 58 14.50 22.70 -4.37
C TYR A 58 14.56 24.24 -4.20
N ASN A 59 14.16 24.98 -5.22
CA ASN A 59 14.14 26.45 -5.19
C ASN A 59 13.16 26.98 -4.13
N MET A 60 12.02 26.30 -3.93
CA MET A 60 11.06 26.68 -2.89
C MET A 60 11.59 26.41 -1.47
N CYS A 61 12.45 25.40 -1.28
CA CYS A 61 13.02 25.06 0.02
C CYS A 61 14.28 25.87 0.39
N THR A 62 15.01 26.39 -0.60
CA THR A 62 16.32 27.05 -0.41
C THR A 62 16.27 28.58 -0.40
N GLN A 63 15.11 29.16 -0.67
CA GLN A 63 14.89 30.60 -0.54
C GLN A 63 15.10 31.08 0.89
N ARG A 64 15.68 32.28 1.04
CA ARG A 64 15.89 32.90 2.36
C ARG A 64 14.56 33.24 3.03
N THR A 65 14.53 33.17 4.35
CA THR A 65 13.43 33.67 5.18
C THR A 65 13.01 35.07 4.74
N PRO A 66 11.70 35.37 4.59
CA PRO A 66 10.52 34.58 4.95
C PRO A 66 10.05 33.58 3.88
N ASN A 67 10.73 33.48 2.73
CA ASN A 67 10.28 32.69 1.58
C ASN A 67 10.75 31.23 1.63
N ASN A 68 11.03 30.66 2.80
CA ASN A 68 11.31 29.24 2.92
C ASN A 68 9.97 28.47 3.03
N TRP A 69 9.63 27.72 1.99
CA TRP A 69 8.33 27.04 1.88
C TRP A 69 8.38 25.58 2.33
N SER A 70 9.44 25.13 2.99
CA SER A 70 9.65 23.71 3.32
C SER A 70 8.53 23.14 4.18
N GLU A 71 8.12 23.85 5.23
CA GLU A 71 7.00 23.44 6.09
C GLU A 71 5.68 23.36 5.32
N GLN A 72 5.39 24.38 4.49
CA GLN A 72 4.18 24.38 3.69
C GLN A 72 4.17 23.24 2.68
N LEU A 73 5.30 22.93 2.04
CA LEU A 73 5.42 21.81 1.11
C LEU A 73 5.28 20.46 1.80
N TYR A 74 5.84 20.29 3.00
CA TYR A 74 5.65 19.09 3.81
C TYR A 74 4.18 18.88 4.17
N ARG A 75 3.46 19.95 4.56
CA ARG A 75 2.02 19.88 4.83
C ARG A 75 1.23 19.52 3.57
N ARG A 76 1.51 20.21 2.45
CA ARG A 76 0.84 20.02 1.16
C ARG A 76 1.09 18.65 0.54
N TYR A 77 2.25 18.04 0.78
CA TYR A 77 2.50 16.63 0.45
C TYR A 77 1.46 15.72 1.10
N GLY A 78 1.23 15.89 2.41
CA GLY A 78 0.25 15.10 3.15
C GLY A 78 -1.19 15.39 2.71
N GLU A 79 -1.52 16.67 2.49
CA GLU A 79 -2.84 17.09 1.99
C GLU A 79 -3.14 16.47 0.62
N ALA A 80 -2.20 16.48 -0.32
CA ALA A 80 -2.39 15.91 -1.66
C ALA A 80 -2.63 14.39 -1.62
N MET A 81 -1.85 13.66 -0.82
CA MET A 81 -2.06 12.21 -0.66
C MET A 81 -3.39 11.91 0.04
N SER A 82 -3.73 12.66 1.09
CA SER A 82 -5.00 12.53 1.81
C SER A 82 -6.21 12.77 0.89
N ASP A 83 -6.13 13.80 0.06
CA ASP A 83 -7.16 14.15 -0.91
C ASP A 83 -7.33 13.03 -1.96
N TYR A 84 -6.24 12.49 -2.49
CA TYR A 84 -6.29 11.37 -3.43
C TYR A 84 -6.94 10.11 -2.83
N VAL A 85 -6.53 9.70 -1.63
CA VAL A 85 -7.11 8.48 -1.01
C VAL A 85 -8.60 8.65 -0.71
N GLN A 86 -9.04 9.86 -0.34
CA GLN A 86 -10.45 10.14 -0.10
C GLN A 86 -11.27 10.21 -1.38
N ARG A 87 -10.73 10.79 -2.46
CA ARG A 87 -11.44 10.97 -3.73
C ARG A 87 -11.49 9.71 -4.59
N GLN A 88 -10.42 8.91 -4.60
CA GLN A 88 -10.27 7.80 -5.55
C GLN A 88 -10.24 6.43 -4.87
N VAL A 89 -9.53 6.29 -3.75
CA VAL A 89 -9.31 4.98 -3.12
C VAL A 89 -10.52 4.53 -2.31
N LEU A 90 -10.99 5.35 -1.37
CA LEU A 90 -12.13 5.00 -0.51
C LEU A 90 -13.41 4.70 -1.31
N PRO A 91 -13.81 5.51 -2.31
CA PRO A 91 -14.98 5.20 -3.13
C PRO A 91 -14.82 3.90 -3.92
N ALA A 92 -13.61 3.57 -4.36
CA ALA A 92 -13.35 2.33 -5.08
C ALA A 92 -13.49 1.09 -4.18
N LEU A 93 -13.19 1.20 -2.88
CA LEU A 93 -13.37 0.11 -1.92
C LEU A 93 -14.81 -0.04 -1.43
N LYS A 94 -15.61 1.02 -1.57
CA LYS A 94 -16.99 1.04 -1.12
C LYS A 94 -17.80 -0.09 -1.75
N ASP A 95 -18.68 -0.70 -0.95
CA ASP A 95 -19.60 -1.76 -1.34
C ASP A 95 -18.91 -3.07 -1.83
N LYS A 96 -17.59 -3.17 -1.73
CA LYS A 96 -16.84 -4.40 -1.97
C LYS A 96 -16.65 -5.19 -0.67
N THR A 97 -16.84 -6.50 -0.75
CA THR A 97 -16.62 -7.44 0.35
C THR A 97 -15.81 -8.63 -0.15
N ASP A 98 -15.33 -9.50 0.74
CA ASP A 98 -14.64 -10.75 0.42
C ASP A 98 -13.48 -10.57 -0.61
N ILE A 99 -13.40 -11.46 -1.60
CA ILE A 99 -12.35 -11.46 -2.63
C ILE A 99 -12.33 -10.15 -3.45
N PRO A 100 -13.46 -9.59 -3.92
CA PRO A 100 -13.48 -8.27 -4.56
C PRO A 100 -12.82 -7.17 -3.74
N LEU A 101 -13.07 -7.13 -2.42
CA LEU A 101 -12.42 -6.17 -1.52
C LEU A 101 -10.91 -6.39 -1.49
N MET A 102 -10.47 -7.64 -1.30
CA MET A 102 -9.03 -7.99 -1.27
C MET A 102 -8.31 -7.57 -2.56
N LYS A 103 -8.91 -7.85 -3.73
CA LYS A 103 -8.31 -7.51 -5.03
C LYS A 103 -8.19 -6.00 -5.23
N GLU A 104 -9.27 -5.26 -4.94
CA GLU A 104 -9.24 -3.80 -5.06
C GLU A 104 -8.26 -3.19 -4.06
N LEU A 105 -8.27 -3.63 -2.80
CA LEU A 105 -7.35 -3.14 -1.77
C LEU A 105 -5.89 -3.37 -2.16
N LEU A 106 -5.54 -4.57 -2.62
CA LEU A 106 -4.19 -4.88 -3.08
C LEU A 106 -3.78 -4.01 -4.26
N HIS A 107 -4.66 -3.85 -5.25
CA HIS A 107 -4.42 -2.97 -6.39
C HIS A 107 -4.15 -1.52 -5.94
N ARG A 108 -5.00 -0.99 -5.05
CA ARG A 108 -4.86 0.37 -4.53
C ARG A 108 -3.62 0.54 -3.67
N TRP A 109 -3.22 -0.46 -2.89
CA TRP A 109 -1.98 -0.44 -2.12
C TRP A 109 -0.74 -0.40 -3.02
N VAL A 110 -0.69 -1.26 -4.05
CA VAL A 110 0.42 -1.27 -5.02
C VAL A 110 0.55 0.09 -5.72
N ASN A 111 -0.58 0.67 -6.14
CA ASN A 111 -0.60 2.02 -6.73
C ASN A 111 -0.15 3.09 -5.72
N HIS A 112 -0.56 2.99 -4.45
CA HIS A 112 -0.14 3.92 -3.41
C HIS A 112 1.37 3.85 -3.14
N LYS A 113 1.99 2.66 -3.15
CA LYS A 113 3.46 2.51 -3.07
C LYS A 113 4.17 3.21 -4.22
N ILE A 114 3.61 3.16 -5.43
CA ILE A 114 4.13 3.90 -6.59
C ILE A 114 3.97 5.41 -6.37
N TYR A 115 2.82 5.84 -5.83
CA TYR A 115 2.56 7.25 -5.52
C TYR A 115 3.60 7.79 -4.54
N VAL A 116 3.78 7.14 -3.39
CA VAL A 116 4.76 7.52 -2.36
C VAL A 116 6.16 7.60 -2.95
N LYS A 117 6.58 6.58 -3.71
CA LYS A 117 7.92 6.57 -4.33
C LYS A 117 8.18 7.74 -5.27
N TRP A 118 7.19 8.17 -6.05
CA TRP A 118 7.33 9.32 -6.94
C TRP A 118 7.28 10.64 -6.18
N MET A 119 6.40 10.75 -5.19
CA MET A 119 6.31 11.93 -4.34
C MET A 119 7.60 12.13 -3.54
N ASP A 120 8.18 11.08 -2.97
CA ASP A 120 9.49 11.13 -2.32
C ASP A 120 10.57 11.67 -3.26
N ARG A 121 10.53 11.30 -4.55
CA ARG A 121 11.48 11.80 -5.55
C ARG A 121 11.29 13.29 -5.85
N PHE A 122 10.05 13.75 -6.00
CA PHE A 122 9.78 15.18 -6.20
C PHE A 122 10.19 16.00 -4.97
N PHE A 123 9.93 15.48 -3.78
CA PHE A 123 10.09 16.18 -2.51
C PHE A 123 11.34 15.80 -1.73
N THR A 124 12.31 15.08 -2.33
CA THR A 124 13.50 14.52 -1.66
C THR A 124 14.28 15.55 -0.85
N TYR A 125 14.27 16.82 -1.25
CA TYR A 125 14.96 17.88 -0.52
C TYR A 125 14.39 18.08 0.91
N LEU A 126 13.08 17.88 1.11
CA LEU A 126 12.46 17.98 2.43
C LEU A 126 13.02 16.93 3.39
N ASP A 127 13.11 15.66 2.97
CA ASP A 127 13.69 14.58 3.77
C ASP A 127 15.16 14.83 4.12
N ARG A 128 15.92 15.43 3.19
CA ARG A 128 17.35 15.70 3.40
C ARG A 128 17.61 16.79 4.43
N TYR A 129 16.75 17.80 4.51
CA TYR A 129 16.99 19.00 5.31
C TYR A 129 15.87 19.31 6.29
N TYR A 130 14.65 19.55 5.82
CA TYR A 130 13.53 19.98 6.67
C TYR A 130 13.14 18.92 7.70
N VAL A 131 12.95 17.67 7.27
CA VAL A 131 12.56 16.54 8.15
C VAL A 131 13.60 16.32 9.24
N LYS A 132 14.89 16.35 8.88
CA LYS A 132 15.99 16.20 9.85
C LYS A 132 16.09 17.39 10.80
N LEU A 133 15.91 18.61 10.30
CA LEU A 133 16.05 19.82 11.10
C LEU A 133 14.89 19.99 12.08
N GLN A 134 13.67 19.65 11.67
CA GLN A 134 12.46 19.77 12.48
C GLN A 134 12.12 18.49 13.26
N SER A 135 12.89 17.41 13.06
CA SER A 135 12.64 16.09 13.65
C SER A 135 11.21 15.59 13.43
N VAL A 136 10.66 15.85 12.23
CA VAL A 136 9.33 15.36 11.84
C VAL A 136 9.43 14.00 11.14
N GLU A 137 8.28 13.37 10.91
CA GLU A 137 8.18 12.09 10.22
C GLU A 137 8.74 12.16 8.78
N PRO A 138 9.54 11.17 8.32
CA PRO A 138 9.97 11.09 6.92
C PRO A 138 8.81 11.00 5.95
N LEU A 139 8.97 11.54 4.74
CA LEU A 139 7.90 11.59 3.73
C LEU A 139 7.36 10.20 3.37
N HIS A 140 8.24 9.22 3.19
CA HIS A 140 7.87 7.82 2.95
C HIS A 140 6.95 7.28 4.06
N ASN A 141 7.33 7.45 5.33
CA ASN A 141 6.56 7.00 6.48
C ASN A 141 5.20 7.70 6.50
N ARG A 142 5.19 9.02 6.33
CA ARG A 142 3.97 9.83 6.29
C ARG A 142 3.01 9.36 5.20
N GLY A 143 3.52 9.03 4.02
CA GLY A 143 2.73 8.50 2.91
C GLY A 143 2.05 7.18 3.25
N TYR A 144 2.75 6.28 3.95
CA TYR A 144 2.21 4.99 4.41
C TYR A 144 1.21 5.18 5.55
N SER A 145 1.53 6.06 6.51
CA SER A 145 0.66 6.43 7.63
C SER A 145 -0.68 6.98 7.14
N ILE A 146 -0.69 7.79 6.08
CA ILE A 146 -1.94 8.31 5.48
C ILE A 146 -2.82 7.16 4.95
N PHE A 147 -2.25 6.21 4.20
CA PHE A 147 -3.01 5.07 3.70
C PHE A 147 -3.50 4.18 4.83
N ASN A 148 -2.65 3.91 5.84
CA ASN A 148 -3.04 3.12 6.99
C ASN A 148 -4.22 3.76 7.73
N GLN A 149 -4.08 5.02 8.13
CA GLN A 149 -5.03 5.72 8.98
C GLN A 149 -6.35 6.01 8.27
N GLN A 150 -6.33 6.33 6.97
CA GLN A 150 -7.53 6.78 6.26
C GLN A 150 -8.18 5.69 5.41
N VAL A 151 -7.43 4.67 4.98
CA VAL A 151 -7.95 3.61 4.11
C VAL A 151 -7.97 2.29 4.85
N PHE A 152 -6.78 1.75 5.19
CA PHE A 152 -6.67 0.37 5.68
C PHE A 152 -7.41 0.16 7.00
N SER A 153 -7.32 1.11 7.94
CA SER A 153 -8.03 1.10 9.23
C SER A 153 -9.54 0.90 9.09
N SER A 154 -10.13 1.38 8.00
CA SER A 154 -11.57 1.29 7.74
C SER A 154 -12.00 -0.08 7.21
N VAL A 155 -11.10 -0.83 6.57
CA VAL A 155 -11.40 -2.12 5.91
C VAL A 155 -10.67 -3.31 6.52
N ILE A 156 -9.83 -3.10 7.53
CA ILE A 156 -8.94 -4.12 8.09
C ILE A 156 -9.69 -5.36 8.61
N LYS A 157 -10.83 -5.15 9.28
CA LYS A 157 -11.65 -6.25 9.84
C LYS A 157 -12.29 -7.10 8.75
N ASP A 158 -12.83 -6.46 7.72
CA ASP A 158 -13.46 -7.14 6.58
C ASP A 158 -12.41 -7.86 5.74
N THR A 159 -11.26 -7.21 5.51
CA THR A 159 -10.11 -7.80 4.81
C THR A 159 -9.59 -9.03 5.54
N ARG A 160 -9.44 -8.97 6.86
CA ARG A 160 -9.06 -10.13 7.68
C ARG A 160 -10.07 -11.26 7.56
N SER A 161 -11.36 -10.95 7.64
CA SER A 161 -12.42 -11.96 7.59
C SER A 161 -12.44 -12.65 6.23
N ALA A 162 -12.29 -11.89 5.15
CA ALA A 162 -12.14 -12.38 3.78
C ALA A 162 -10.90 -13.28 3.63
N LEU A 163 -9.76 -12.84 4.16
CA LEU A 163 -8.49 -13.57 4.10
C LEU A 163 -8.59 -14.92 4.82
N LEU A 164 -9.14 -14.96 6.04
CA LEU A 164 -9.36 -16.20 6.79
C LEU A 164 -10.33 -17.14 6.08
N LYS A 165 -11.36 -16.61 5.42
CA LYS A 165 -12.30 -17.39 4.61
C LYS A 165 -11.58 -18.07 3.44
N VAL A 166 -10.78 -17.33 2.67
CA VAL A 166 -10.02 -17.86 1.52
C VAL A 166 -9.02 -18.94 1.96
N ILE A 167 -8.31 -18.72 3.08
CA ILE A 167 -7.40 -19.73 3.64
C ILE A 167 -8.15 -21.01 4.01
N ASN A 168 -9.35 -20.90 4.59
CA ASN A 168 -10.14 -22.07 4.95
C ASN A 168 -10.68 -22.81 3.71
N GLN A 169 -10.97 -22.10 2.62
CA GLN A 169 -11.32 -22.71 1.33
C GLN A 169 -10.15 -23.53 0.78
N GLU A 170 -8.94 -22.99 0.81
CA GLU A 170 -7.73 -23.73 0.41
C GLU A 170 -7.53 -25.01 1.23
N ARG A 171 -7.73 -24.94 2.55
CA ARG A 171 -7.66 -26.10 3.46
C ARG A 171 -8.72 -27.18 3.16
N GLN A 172 -9.83 -26.80 2.53
CA GLN A 172 -10.89 -27.69 2.10
C GLN A 172 -10.63 -28.26 0.69
N GLY A 173 -9.50 -27.93 0.08
CA GLY A 173 -9.10 -28.40 -1.25
C GLY A 173 -9.61 -27.52 -2.39
N GLU A 174 -10.17 -26.34 -2.11
CA GLU A 174 -10.51 -25.38 -3.16
C GLU A 174 -9.25 -24.72 -3.71
N HIS A 175 -9.22 -24.48 -5.02
CA HIS A 175 -8.13 -23.73 -5.65
C HIS A 175 -8.31 -22.23 -5.39
N ILE A 176 -7.32 -21.60 -4.75
CA ILE A 176 -7.34 -20.18 -4.44
C ILE A 176 -6.28 -19.39 -5.21
N ASP A 177 -6.41 -18.07 -5.19
CA ASP A 177 -5.38 -17.14 -5.69
C ASP A 177 -4.34 -16.89 -4.58
N GLN A 178 -3.27 -17.69 -4.56
CA GLN A 178 -2.21 -17.58 -3.54
C GLN A 178 -1.45 -16.25 -3.61
N ASP A 179 -1.32 -15.67 -4.81
CA ASP A 179 -0.67 -14.36 -4.99
C ASP A 179 -1.50 -13.24 -4.36
N LEU A 180 -2.83 -13.32 -4.45
CA LEU A 180 -3.73 -12.40 -3.76
C LEU A 180 -3.60 -12.52 -2.23
N VAL A 181 -3.59 -13.75 -1.70
CA VAL A 181 -3.43 -13.99 -0.25
C VAL A 181 -2.10 -13.42 0.24
N LYS A 182 -1.00 -13.76 -0.44
CA LYS A 182 0.34 -13.25 -0.13
C LYS A 182 0.38 -11.72 -0.20
N GLY A 183 -0.13 -11.15 -1.28
CA GLY A 183 -0.14 -9.70 -1.49
C GLY A 183 -0.93 -8.97 -0.40
N VAL A 184 -2.06 -9.51 0.05
CA VAL A 184 -2.83 -8.92 1.16
C VAL A 184 -2.09 -9.05 2.49
N ILE A 185 -1.44 -10.18 2.78
CA ILE A 185 -0.60 -10.35 3.98
C ILE A 185 0.55 -9.33 3.97
N GLU A 186 1.17 -9.08 2.82
CA GLU A 186 2.21 -8.06 2.67
C GLU A 186 1.71 -6.65 3.03
N ILE A 187 0.41 -6.33 2.88
CA ILE A 187 -0.16 -5.05 3.33
C ILE A 187 -0.10 -4.93 4.86
N PHE A 188 -0.48 -5.99 5.59
CA PHE A 188 -0.41 -6.00 7.06
C PHE A 188 1.03 -5.82 7.56
N ILE A 189 2.00 -6.40 6.84
CA ILE A 189 3.42 -6.25 7.17
C ILE A 189 3.91 -4.84 6.84
N ASP A 190 3.72 -4.39 5.59
CA ASP A 190 4.19 -3.09 5.09
C ASP A 190 3.70 -1.93 5.97
N LEU A 191 2.42 -1.94 6.34
CA LEU A 191 1.81 -0.90 7.16
C LEU A 191 2.15 -1.05 8.65
N GLY A 192 2.48 -2.27 9.10
CA GLY A 192 2.84 -2.55 10.49
C GLY A 192 4.25 -2.10 10.87
N LEU A 193 5.16 -1.95 9.91
CA LEU A 193 6.53 -1.49 10.16
C LEU A 193 6.60 -0.05 10.70
N ASN A 194 5.57 0.78 10.46
CA ASN A 194 5.61 2.21 10.77
C ASN A 194 4.72 2.66 11.95
N SER A 195 3.75 1.86 12.43
CA SER A 195 2.80 2.32 13.46
C SER A 195 2.52 1.36 14.62
N SER A 196 2.62 0.05 14.39
CA SER A 196 2.25 -1.03 15.33
C SER A 196 2.34 -2.35 14.59
N ASN A 197 2.67 -3.47 15.24
CA ASN A 197 2.80 -4.77 14.55
C ASN A 197 1.44 -5.32 14.08
N LEU A 198 0.88 -4.73 13.01
CA LEU A 198 -0.45 -5.01 12.46
C LEU A 198 -0.60 -6.46 12.03
N TYR A 199 0.47 -7.07 11.49
CA TYR A 199 0.45 -8.50 11.18
C TYR A 199 0.12 -9.32 12.42
N ASN A 200 0.82 -9.10 13.53
CA ASN A 200 0.56 -9.84 14.76
C ASN A 200 -0.83 -9.51 15.33
N THR A 201 -1.09 -8.22 15.59
CA THR A 201 -2.26 -7.80 16.38
C THR A 201 -3.57 -7.92 15.61
N GLU A 202 -3.55 -7.76 14.29
CA GLU A 202 -4.77 -7.77 13.49
C GLU A 202 -4.95 -9.08 12.75
N PHE A 203 -3.90 -9.72 12.24
CA PHE A 203 -4.02 -10.97 11.49
C PHE A 203 -3.70 -12.22 12.31
N GLU A 204 -2.49 -12.34 12.85
CA GLU A 204 -1.99 -13.57 13.47
C GLU A 204 -2.82 -14.00 14.69
N GLU A 205 -3.16 -13.04 15.56
CA GLU A 205 -4.00 -13.29 16.74
C GLU A 205 -5.41 -13.83 16.39
N ALA A 206 -5.93 -13.53 15.20
CA ALA A 206 -7.19 -14.09 14.70
C ALA A 206 -6.98 -15.40 13.93
N PHE A 207 -5.87 -15.50 13.19
CA PHE A 207 -5.53 -16.64 12.35
C PHE A 207 -5.20 -17.89 13.16
N LEU A 208 -4.42 -17.77 14.24
CA LEU A 208 -3.99 -18.92 15.04
C LEU A 208 -5.17 -19.64 15.72
N PRO A 209 -6.11 -18.97 16.40
CA PRO A 209 -7.27 -19.64 16.99
C PRO A 209 -8.21 -20.25 15.94
N ALA A 210 -8.41 -19.58 14.79
CA ALA A 210 -9.21 -20.10 13.70
C ALA A 210 -8.60 -21.39 13.13
N THR A 211 -7.27 -21.40 12.94
CA THR A 211 -6.51 -22.55 12.47
C THR A 211 -6.54 -23.70 13.47
N SER A 212 -6.34 -23.40 14.76
CA SER A 212 -6.46 -24.40 15.84
C SER A 212 -7.85 -25.04 15.85
N SER A 213 -8.91 -24.22 15.81
CA SER A 213 -10.29 -24.69 15.80
C SER A 213 -10.62 -25.57 14.59
N TYR A 214 -10.06 -25.25 13.41
CA TYR A 214 -10.21 -26.07 12.21
C TYR A 214 -9.61 -27.46 12.39
N PHE A 215 -8.34 -27.54 12.81
CA PHE A 215 -7.65 -28.81 12.97
C PHE A 215 -8.19 -29.66 14.12
N VAL A 216 -8.68 -29.04 15.20
CA VAL A 216 -9.37 -29.76 16.29
C VAL A 216 -10.64 -30.42 15.76
N ARG A 217 -11.48 -29.71 15.00
CA ARG A 217 -12.70 -30.28 14.41
C ARG A 217 -12.40 -31.41 13.43
N GLN A 218 -11.41 -31.21 12.55
CA GLN A 218 -10.97 -32.25 11.60
C GLN A 218 -10.49 -33.50 12.34
N ALA A 219 -9.61 -33.35 13.34
CA ALA A 219 -9.10 -34.46 14.12
C ALA A 219 -10.21 -35.22 14.88
N SER A 220 -11.19 -34.51 15.47
CA SER A 220 -12.34 -35.14 16.11
C SER A 220 -13.22 -35.93 15.14
N GLY A 221 -13.40 -35.44 13.91
CA GLY A 221 -14.09 -36.16 12.84
C GLY A 221 -13.35 -37.45 12.48
N TRP A 222 -12.05 -37.36 12.20
CA TRP A 222 -11.22 -38.51 11.87
C TRP A 222 -11.18 -39.56 12.99
N LEU A 223 -11.09 -39.15 14.25
CA LEU A 223 -11.13 -40.07 15.39
C LEU A 223 -12.45 -40.84 15.50
N SER A 224 -13.55 -40.27 15.02
CA SER A 224 -14.88 -40.87 15.08
C SER A 224 -15.17 -41.80 13.89
N GLU A 225 -14.61 -41.48 12.72
CA GLU A 225 -14.94 -42.15 11.45
C GLU A 225 -13.84 -43.09 10.93
N ASP A 226 -12.57 -42.86 11.30
CA ASP A 226 -11.43 -43.57 10.76
C ASP A 226 -10.84 -44.62 11.72
N SER A 227 -10.15 -45.60 11.15
CA SER A 227 -9.26 -46.48 11.90
C SER A 227 -8.02 -45.73 12.40
N PHE A 228 -7.40 -46.23 13.47
CA PHE A 228 -6.19 -45.60 14.05
C PHE A 228 -5.06 -45.36 13.03
N PRO A 229 -4.71 -46.30 12.11
CA PRO A 229 -3.72 -46.04 11.08
C PRO A 229 -4.12 -44.92 10.09
N GLU A 230 -5.38 -44.86 9.68
CA GLU A 230 -5.87 -43.79 8.79
C GLU A 230 -5.86 -42.42 9.48
N TYR A 231 -6.25 -42.36 10.75
CA TYR A 231 -6.14 -41.16 11.56
C TYR A 231 -4.69 -40.64 11.60
N LEU A 232 -3.72 -41.50 11.90
CA LEU A 232 -2.30 -41.10 11.96
C LEU A 232 -1.82 -40.55 10.61
N ARG A 233 -2.17 -41.21 9.51
CA ARG A 233 -1.81 -40.77 8.15
C ARG A 233 -2.41 -39.40 7.82
N LYS A 234 -3.69 -39.17 8.15
CA LYS A 234 -4.36 -37.87 7.93
C LYS A 234 -3.77 -36.77 8.83
N ALA A 235 -3.48 -37.08 10.09
CA ALA A 235 -2.86 -36.15 11.03
C ALA A 235 -1.45 -35.72 10.60
N GLU A 236 -0.64 -36.65 10.09
CA GLU A 236 0.69 -36.35 9.55
C GLU A 236 0.63 -35.46 8.31
N ALA A 237 -0.23 -35.80 7.35
CA ALA A 237 -0.45 -34.96 6.15
C ALA A 237 -0.94 -33.55 6.52
N ALA A 238 -1.83 -33.44 7.50
CA ALA A 238 -2.33 -32.16 8.00
C ALA A 238 -1.26 -31.33 8.73
N ALA A 239 -0.28 -31.96 9.38
CA ALA A 239 0.86 -31.27 9.96
C ALA A 239 1.79 -30.70 8.89
N GLN A 240 1.96 -31.41 7.76
CA GLN A 240 2.76 -30.94 6.63
C GLN A 240 2.11 -29.76 5.89
N LEU A 241 0.78 -29.72 5.81
CA LEU A 241 -0.01 -28.59 5.27
C LEU A 241 0.09 -27.28 6.09
N LYS A 242 0.74 -27.30 7.27
CA LYS A 242 0.96 -26.11 8.11
C LYS A 242 2.23 -25.33 7.76
N HIS A 243 3.08 -25.88 6.89
CA HIS A 243 4.34 -25.27 6.42
C HIS A 243 4.17 -24.69 5.01
#